data_AF-A0A257QKI8-F1
#
_entry.id   AF-A0A257QKI8-F1
#
_cell.length_a   1.000
_cell.length_b   1.000
_cell.length_c   1.000
_cell.angle_alpha   90.00
_cell.angle_beta   90.00
_cell.angle_gamma   90.00
#
_symmetry.space_group_name_H-M   'P 1'
#
loop_
_entity.id
_entity.type
_entity.pdbx_description
1 polymer ?
#
loop_
_entity_poly.entity_id
_entity_poly.type
_entity_poly.pdbx_seq_one_letter_code
_entity_poly.pdbx_strand_id
1 'polypeptide(L)'
;MSPTALTALFYFHAIAANQGVPSGCFLMRGTYDAASASVDLTPTVWLAQPAGYVSVGLAGVVGQGGAVLSGAVFGPACSHFSLAVTNQPEMPPAPSVCRIAGKGPTV
;
A
#
# COMPACT_ATOMS: atom_id res chain seq x y z
N MET A 1 -9.40 -22.91 0.12
CA MET A 1 -10.02 -21.74 -0.55
C MET A 1 -8.99 -21.16 -1.50
N SER A 2 -9.39 -20.63 -2.66
CA SER A 2 -8.45 -20.00 -3.59
C SER A 2 -8.21 -18.53 -3.17
N PRO A 3 -7.00 -17.97 -3.38
CA PRO A 3 -6.73 -16.57 -3.06
C PRO A 3 -7.62 -15.60 -3.85
N THR A 4 -8.02 -14.51 -3.20
CA THR A 4 -8.78 -13.41 -3.79
C THR A 4 -7.83 -12.41 -4.44
N ALA A 5 -8.12 -11.99 -5.67
CA ALA A 5 -7.31 -10.98 -6.37
C ALA A 5 -7.47 -9.60 -5.72
N LEU A 6 -6.35 -8.89 -5.57
CA LEU A 6 -6.29 -7.53 -5.03
C LEU A 6 -5.79 -6.53 -6.07
N THR A 7 -6.39 -5.36 -6.05
CA THR A 7 -5.85 -4.13 -6.63
C THR A 7 -5.62 -3.12 -5.52
N ALA A 8 -4.46 -2.48 -5.49
CA ALA A 8 -4.12 -1.49 -4.49
C ALA A 8 -3.40 -0.30 -5.13
N LEU A 9 -3.29 0.77 -4.35
CA LEU A 9 -2.55 1.97 -4.68
C LEU A 9 -1.64 2.29 -3.51
N PHE A 10 -0.36 2.46 -3.80
CA PHE A 10 0.62 2.93 -2.85
C PHE A 10 0.79 4.42 -3.06
N TYR A 11 0.49 5.23 -2.05
CA TYR A 11 0.73 6.67 -2.07
C TYR A 11 1.65 7.04 -0.89
N PHE A 12 2.64 7.88 -1.17
CA PHE A 12 3.56 8.40 -0.17
C PHE A 12 3.69 9.90 -0.33
N HIS A 13 4.01 10.55 0.79
CA HIS A 13 4.16 11.99 0.88
C HIS A 13 5.08 12.38 2.04
N ALA A 14 5.48 13.64 2.07
CA ALA A 14 6.24 14.20 3.19
C ALA A 14 5.40 14.19 4.48
N ILE A 15 6.06 13.88 5.60
CA ILE A 15 5.54 14.06 6.95
C ILE A 15 6.41 15.07 7.69
N ALA A 16 5.93 15.59 8.83
CA ALA A 16 6.68 16.57 9.62
C ALA A 16 8.09 16.11 10.03
N ALA A 17 8.29 14.80 10.22
CA ALA A 17 9.60 14.22 10.54
C ALA A 17 10.53 14.05 9.31
N ASN A 18 10.02 14.23 8.09
CA ASN A 18 10.74 14.02 6.84
C ASN A 18 10.27 15.01 5.76
N GLN A 19 10.50 16.31 6.00
CA GLN A 19 9.92 17.41 5.22
C GLN A 19 10.52 17.64 3.83
N GLY A 20 11.40 16.74 3.35
CA GLY A 20 12.07 16.88 2.05
C GLY A 20 11.70 15.83 1.00
N VAL A 21 10.89 14.82 1.36
CA VAL A 21 10.54 13.77 0.40
C VAL A 21 9.41 14.22 -0.53
N PRO A 22 9.54 14.01 -1.85
CA PRO A 22 8.46 14.24 -2.78
C PRO A 22 7.30 13.29 -2.51
N SER A 23 6.12 13.65 -3.00
CA SER A 23 4.98 12.75 -3.05
C SER A 23 4.98 11.94 -4.35
N GLY A 24 4.46 10.72 -4.30
CA GLY A 24 4.32 9.87 -5.47
C GLY A 24 3.36 8.72 -5.25
N CYS A 25 2.94 8.07 -6.33
CA CYS A 25 2.07 6.91 -6.23
C CYS A 25 2.18 5.97 -7.42
N PHE A 26 1.93 4.68 -7.14
CA PHE A 26 1.89 3.61 -8.12
C PHE A 26 0.81 2.59 -7.79
N LEU A 27 0.31 1.90 -8.82
CA LEU A 27 -0.63 0.81 -8.67
C LEU A 27 0.09 -0.48 -8.26
N MET A 28 -0.63 -1.31 -7.51
CA MET A 28 -0.18 -2.64 -7.12
C MET A 28 -1.25 -3.68 -7.47
N ARG A 29 -0.81 -4.90 -7.73
CA ARG A 29 -1.67 -6.08 -7.89
C ARG A 29 -1.15 -7.21 -7.02
N GLY A 30 -2.05 -8.09 -6.63
CA GLY A 30 -1.66 -9.21 -5.80
C GLY A 30 -2.81 -10.05 -5.33
N THR A 31 -2.64 -10.70 -4.20
CA THR A 31 -3.61 -11.68 -3.69
C THR A 31 -3.77 -11.60 -2.18
N TYR A 32 -4.98 -11.92 -1.71
CA TYR A 32 -5.29 -12.23 -0.33
C TYR A 32 -5.62 -13.72 -0.19
N ASP A 33 -4.87 -14.44 0.64
CA ASP A 33 -5.19 -15.81 1.05
C ASP A 33 -5.90 -15.78 2.41
N ALA A 34 -7.19 -16.13 2.42
CA ALA A 34 -8.01 -16.15 3.63
C ALA A 34 -7.60 -17.27 4.63
N ALA A 35 -6.95 -18.34 4.17
CA ALA A 35 -6.54 -19.45 5.04
C ALA A 35 -5.34 -19.06 5.91
N SER A 36 -4.42 -18.27 5.36
CA SER A 36 -3.22 -17.79 6.06
C SER A 36 -3.30 -16.31 6.44
N ALA A 37 -4.41 -15.64 6.14
CA ALA A 37 -4.59 -14.19 6.23
C ALA A 37 -3.47 -13.38 5.55
N SER A 38 -2.82 -13.96 4.54
CA SER A 38 -1.65 -13.38 3.90
C SER A 38 -2.03 -12.48 2.74
N VAL A 39 -1.35 -11.35 2.63
CA VAL A 39 -1.43 -10.40 1.51
C VAL A 39 -0.07 -10.37 0.84
N ASP A 40 -0.05 -10.48 -0.48
CA ASP A 40 1.13 -10.22 -1.32
C ASP A 40 0.72 -9.19 -2.37
N LEU A 41 1.50 -8.11 -2.52
CA LEU A 41 1.27 -7.01 -3.45
C LEU A 41 2.57 -6.67 -4.18
N THR A 42 2.53 -6.75 -5.50
CA THR A 42 3.63 -6.39 -6.39
C THR A 42 3.32 -5.06 -7.09
N PRO A 43 4.27 -4.13 -7.21
CA PRO A 43 4.08 -2.87 -7.92
C PRO A 43 3.91 -3.10 -9.42
N THR A 44 3.14 -2.24 -10.08
CA THR A 44 2.84 -2.36 -11.52
C THR A 44 3.21 -1.08 -12.28
N VAL A 45 2.40 -0.04 -12.20
CA VAL A 45 2.57 1.19 -12.98
C VAL A 45 2.65 2.41 -12.07
N TRP A 46 3.59 3.30 -12.35
CA TRP A 46 3.65 4.62 -11.75
C TRP A 46 2.53 5.51 -12.29
N LEU A 47 1.81 6.16 -11.38
CA LEU A 47 0.83 7.19 -11.73
C LEU A 47 1.45 8.58 -11.54
N ALA A 48 2.34 8.72 -10.55
CA ALA A 48 3.18 9.90 -10.34
C ALA A 48 4.52 9.45 -9.76
N GLN A 49 5.58 9.48 -10.56
CA GLN A 49 6.93 9.07 -10.16
C GLN A 49 7.84 10.28 -9.94
N PRO A 50 8.36 10.48 -8.72
CA PRO A 50 9.45 11.42 -8.50
C PRO A 50 10.77 10.91 -9.09
N ALA A 51 11.61 11.82 -9.57
CA ALA A 51 12.93 11.46 -10.09
C ALA A 51 13.76 10.72 -9.04
N GLY A 52 14.35 9.59 -9.41
CA GLY A 52 15.20 8.77 -8.53
C GLY A 52 14.46 7.81 -7.60
N TYR A 53 13.12 7.75 -7.65
CA TYR A 53 12.32 6.85 -6.81
C TYR A 53 12.04 5.52 -7.49
N VAL A 54 12.06 4.44 -6.69
CA VAL A 54 11.70 3.08 -7.09
C VAL A 54 10.38 2.67 -6.45
N SER A 55 9.65 1.76 -7.10
CA SER A 55 8.46 1.15 -6.52
C SER A 55 8.85 -0.05 -5.67
N VAL A 56 8.01 -0.40 -4.69
CA VAL A 56 8.27 -1.47 -3.74
C VAL A 56 7.10 -2.44 -3.69
N GLY A 57 7.40 -3.71 -3.38
CA GLY A 57 6.39 -4.72 -3.05
C GLY A 57 6.06 -4.73 -1.56
N LEU A 58 4.91 -5.29 -1.21
CA LEU A 58 4.49 -5.51 0.18
C LEU A 58 4.03 -6.96 0.33
N ALA A 59 4.55 -7.69 1.30
CA ALA A 59 3.91 -8.91 1.79
C ALA A 59 3.68 -8.81 3.28
N GLY A 60 2.51 -9.24 3.74
CA GLY A 60 2.13 -9.13 5.13
C GLY A 60 0.99 -10.05 5.51
N VAL A 61 0.60 -9.97 6.77
CA VAL A 61 -0.48 -10.75 7.36
C VAL A 61 -1.49 -9.79 7.99
N VAL A 62 -2.77 -10.04 7.72
CA VAL A 62 -3.87 -9.33 8.37
C VAL A 62 -4.03 -9.89 9.78
N GLY A 63 -3.85 -9.04 10.78
CA GLY A 63 -3.99 -9.39 12.19
C GLY A 63 -5.43 -9.75 12.56
N GLN A 64 -5.60 -10.37 13.73
CA GLN A 64 -6.93 -10.74 14.23
C GLN A 64 -7.86 -9.52 14.32
N GLY A 65 -9.10 -9.69 13.85
CA GLY A 65 -10.09 -8.61 13.76
C GLY A 65 -9.98 -7.74 12.51
N GLY A 66 -9.02 -7.99 11.61
CA GLY A 66 -8.96 -7.32 10.30
C GLY A 66 -8.49 -5.86 10.33
N ALA A 67 -8.07 -5.36 11.49
CA ALA A 67 -7.79 -3.94 11.69
C ALA A 67 -6.32 -3.55 11.46
N VAL A 68 -5.40 -4.52 11.45
CA VAL A 68 -3.97 -4.31 11.30
C VAL A 68 -3.43 -5.17 10.17
N LEU A 69 -2.61 -4.59 9.30
CA LEU A 69 -1.80 -5.29 8.31
C LEU A 69 -0.34 -5.00 8.60
N SER A 70 0.47 -6.02 8.84
CA SER A 70 1.91 -5.86 9.08
C SER A 70 2.72 -6.87 8.30
N GLY A 71 3.96 -6.51 7.98
CA GLY A 71 4.78 -7.34 7.09
C GLY A 71 6.10 -6.71 6.67
N ALA A 72 6.57 -7.08 5.50
CA ALA A 72 7.82 -6.64 4.91
C ALA A 72 7.57 -5.77 3.68
N VAL A 73 8.45 -4.77 3.49
CA VAL A 73 8.52 -3.96 2.29
C VAL A 73 9.69 -4.45 1.44
N PHE A 74 9.41 -4.91 0.23
CA PHE A 74 10.43 -5.39 -0.70
C PHE A 74 10.97 -4.23 -1.53
N GLY A 75 12.14 -3.75 -1.13
CA GLY A 75 12.86 -2.67 -1.80
C GLY A 75 14.25 -2.46 -1.21
N PRO A 76 15.13 -1.71 -1.89
CA PRO A 76 16.47 -1.42 -1.38
C PRO A 76 16.42 -0.76 0.00
N ALA A 77 17.11 -1.36 0.97
CA ALA A 77 17.18 -0.89 2.37
C ALA A 77 15.83 -0.77 3.10
N CYS A 78 14.76 -1.35 2.57
CA CYS A 78 13.47 -1.41 3.25
C CYS A 78 13.43 -2.55 4.28
N SER A 79 12.58 -2.41 5.29
CA SER A 79 12.40 -3.42 6.35
C SER A 79 10.94 -3.82 6.50
N HIS A 80 10.28 -3.36 7.55
CA HIS A 80 8.94 -3.78 7.93
C HIS A 80 7.96 -2.62 7.93
N PHE A 81 6.68 -2.96 7.83
CA PHE A 81 5.59 -2.00 7.96
C PHE A 81 4.53 -2.52 8.92
N SER A 82 3.75 -1.59 9.47
CA SER A 82 2.53 -1.86 10.21
C SER A 82 1.52 -0.76 9.88
N LEU A 83 0.36 -1.16 9.37
CA LEU A 83 -0.74 -0.29 8.98
C LEU A 83 -1.96 -0.64 9.81
N ALA A 84 -2.65 0.38 10.31
CA ALA A 84 -3.94 0.22 10.97
C ALA A 84 -5.02 0.91 10.15
N VAL A 85 -6.19 0.29 10.06
CA VAL A 85 -7.37 0.93 9.46
C VAL A 85 -7.70 2.19 10.25
N THR A 86 -7.89 3.30 9.55
CA THR A 86 -8.25 4.58 10.15
C THR A 86 -9.40 5.23 9.39
N ASN A 87 -10.27 5.89 10.14
CA ASN A 87 -11.31 6.78 9.59
C ASN A 87 -10.83 8.23 9.49
N GLN A 88 -9.58 8.49 9.89
CA GLN A 88 -8.99 9.82 9.75
C GLN A 88 -8.64 10.06 8.27
N PRO A 89 -8.92 11.25 7.74
CA PRO A 89 -8.49 11.61 6.41
C PRO A 89 -6.96 11.62 6.36
N GLU A 90 -6.41 11.12 5.26
CA GLU A 90 -4.97 11.21 5.01
C GLU A 90 -4.52 12.67 4.98
N MET A 91 -3.37 12.95 5.59
CA MET A 91 -2.82 14.31 5.71
C MET A 91 -1.39 14.38 5.16
N PRO A 92 -1.16 15.09 4.02
CA PRO A 92 -2.16 15.75 3.18
C PRO A 92 -2.97 14.73 2.36
N PRO A 93 -4.21 15.07 1.94
CA PRO A 93 -5.02 14.17 1.12
C PRO A 93 -4.30 13.78 -0.17
N ALA A 94 -4.35 12.51 -0.54
CA ALA A 94 -3.84 12.05 -1.83
C ALA A 94 -4.42 12.88 -3.00
N PRO A 95 -3.60 13.32 -3.98
CA PRO A 95 -4.08 13.92 -5.22
C PRO A 95 -5.04 12.96 -5.96
N SER A 96 -5.92 13.48 -6.81
CA SER A 96 -6.90 12.65 -7.54
C SER A 96 -6.25 11.51 -8.36
N VAL A 97 -5.08 11.77 -8.95
CA VAL A 97 -4.28 10.77 -9.67
C VAL A 97 -3.78 9.63 -8.77
N CYS A 98 -3.70 9.87 -7.46
CA CYS A 98 -3.27 8.92 -6.44
C CYS A 98 -4.44 8.35 -5.63
N ARG A 99 -5.64 8.22 -6.22
CA ARG A 99 -6.81 7.61 -5.57
C ARG A 99 -7.32 6.42 -6.35
N ILE A 100 -7.68 5.35 -5.65
CA ILE A 100 -8.45 4.26 -6.25
C ILE A 100 -9.86 4.78 -6.51
N ALA A 101 -10.34 4.69 -7.75
CA ALA A 101 -11.76 4.90 -8.06
C ALA A 101 -12.55 3.89 -7.21
N GLY A 102 -13.34 4.36 -6.24
CA GLY A 102 -13.82 3.65 -5.04
C GLY A 102 -14.54 2.31 -5.21
N LYS A 103 -13.89 1.32 -5.79
CA LYS A 103 -14.25 -0.09 -5.77
C LYS A 103 -13.12 -0.81 -5.06
N GLY A 104 -13.16 -0.76 -3.73
CA GLY A 104 -12.47 -1.76 -2.93
C GLY A 104 -12.97 -3.15 -3.31
N PRO A 105 -12.22 -4.23 -3.02
CA PRO A 105 -12.67 -5.58 -3.30
C PRO A 105 -14.00 -5.83 -2.58
N THR A 106 -15.06 -6.06 -3.35
CA THR A 106 -16.27 -6.73 -2.85
C THR A 106 -15.91 -8.18 -2.58
N VAL A 107 -15.80 -8.53 -1.30
CA VAL A 107 -15.82 -9.92 -0.83
C VAL A 107 -17.20 -10.53 -1.03
#